data_AF-A0A6P0IZU7-F1
#
_entry.id   AF-A0A6P0IZU7-F1
#
_cell.length_a   1.000
_cell.length_b   1.000
_cell.length_c   1.000
_cell.angle_alpha   90.00
_cell.angle_beta   90.00
_cell.angle_gamma   90.00
#
_symmetry.space_group_name_H-M   'P 1'
#
loop_
_entity.id
_entity.type
_entity.pdbx_description
1 polymer ?
#
loop_
_entity_poly.entity_id
_entity_poly.type
_entity_poly.pdbx_seq_one_letter_code
_entity_poly.pdbx_strand_id
1 'polypeptide(L)'
;LELRFPNLARTQYTVTSPKSQEYNCFAWVAGDRERWWQPTPEDQFYWVECVPKEETLSAYIQAYQTLGYTPCQSEFLEFGYDKIAL
;
A
#
# COMPACT_ATOMS: atom_id res chain seq x y z
N LEU A 1 6.98 -0.58 18.53
CA LEU A 1 5.84 -1.09 17.72
C LEU A 1 4.65 -1.40 18.61
N GLU A 2 4.84 -2.24 19.63
CA GLU A 2 3.78 -2.66 20.56
C GLU A 2 3.09 -1.52 21.32
N LEU A 3 3.78 -0.40 21.61
CA LEU A 3 3.12 0.79 22.16
C LEU A 3 2.03 1.38 21.26
N ARG A 4 2.20 1.29 19.93
CA ARG A 4 1.21 1.78 18.93
C ARG A 4 0.22 0.70 18.51
N PHE A 5 0.61 -0.57 18.63
CA PHE A 5 -0.21 -1.73 18.28
C PHE A 5 -0.14 -2.76 19.41
N PRO A 6 -0.87 -2.56 20.52
CA PRO A 6 -0.70 -3.36 21.75
C PRO A 6 -0.91 -4.86 21.56
N ASN A 7 -1.77 -5.25 20.61
CA ASN A 7 -2.03 -6.65 20.32
C ASN A 7 -0.86 -7.37 19.63
N LEU A 8 0.14 -6.65 19.10
CA LEU A 8 1.35 -7.29 18.52
C LEU A 8 2.12 -8.09 19.57
N ALA A 9 2.14 -7.64 20.84
CA ALA A 9 2.82 -8.37 21.91
C ALA A 9 2.22 -9.77 22.18
N ARG A 10 1.02 -10.03 21.66
CA ARG A 10 0.31 -11.31 21.80
C ARG A 10 0.52 -12.23 20.59
N THR A 11 1.26 -11.80 19.58
CA THR A 11 1.54 -12.58 18.36
C THR A 11 3.02 -13.00 18.34
N GLN A 12 3.39 -13.86 17.39
CA GLN A 12 4.78 -14.27 17.14
C GLN A 12 5.40 -13.43 16.01
N TYR A 13 5.11 -12.12 15.96
CA TYR A 13 5.65 -11.28 14.91
C TYR A 13 7.18 -11.17 15.02
N THR A 14 7.84 -11.03 13.88
CA THR A 14 9.28 -10.78 13.81
C THR A 14 9.52 -9.59 12.90
N VAL A 15 10.41 -8.70 13.30
CA VAL A 15 10.85 -7.59 12.46
C VAL A 15 11.79 -8.14 11.40
N THR A 16 11.40 -8.09 10.13
CA THR A 16 12.20 -8.61 9.01
C THR A 16 13.12 -7.56 8.38
N SER A 17 12.87 -6.28 8.64
CA SER A 17 13.69 -5.18 8.13
C SER A 17 13.67 -3.97 9.07
N PRO A 18 14.73 -3.14 9.09
CA PRO A 18 14.70 -1.87 9.79
C PRO A 18 13.68 -0.92 9.18
N LYS A 19 13.19 0.05 9.97
CA LYS A 19 12.38 1.16 9.48
C LYS A 19 13.23 2.01 8.53
N SER A 20 12.74 2.26 7.32
CA SER A 20 13.36 3.17 6.34
C SER A 20 12.41 4.30 5.96
N GLN A 21 12.95 5.46 5.60
CA GLN A 21 12.20 6.55 4.95
C GLN A 21 12.10 6.36 3.43
N GLU A 22 12.82 5.39 2.87
CA GLU A 22 12.83 5.08 1.44
C GLU A 22 11.74 4.05 1.06
N TYR A 23 11.11 3.42 2.05
CA TYR A 23 10.08 2.41 1.82
C TYR A 23 8.68 3.02 1.76
N ASN A 24 8.06 2.93 0.58
CA ASN A 24 6.65 3.23 0.35
C ASN A 24 5.94 1.94 -0.07
N CYS A 25 5.04 1.44 0.78
CA CYS A 25 4.31 0.19 0.49
C CYS A 25 3.48 0.29 -0.79
N PHE A 26 2.98 1.48 -1.12
CA PHE A 26 2.14 1.66 -2.29
C PHE A 26 2.93 1.49 -3.60
N ALA A 27 4.09 2.14 -3.68
CA ALA A 27 5.06 2.02 -4.77
C ALA A 27 5.59 0.59 -4.88
N TRP A 28 5.89 -0.04 -3.74
CA TRP A 28 6.38 -1.43 -3.71
C TRP A 28 5.42 -2.41 -4.38
N VAL A 29 4.12 -2.33 -4.05
CA VAL A 29 3.07 -3.14 -4.69
C VAL A 29 2.93 -2.82 -6.18
N ALA A 30 3.14 -1.55 -6.56
CA ALA A 30 3.16 -1.14 -7.96
C ALA A 30 4.42 -1.58 -8.73
N GLY A 31 5.38 -2.23 -8.05
CA GLY A 31 6.67 -2.60 -8.64
C GLY A 31 7.60 -1.42 -8.90
N ASP A 32 7.29 -0.26 -8.32
CA ASP A 32 8.05 0.97 -8.47
C ASP A 32 9.03 1.14 -7.30
N ARG A 33 10.32 1.20 -7.62
CA ARG A 33 11.40 1.36 -6.64
C ARG A 33 12.03 2.75 -6.66
N GLU A 34 11.63 3.59 -7.61
CA GLU A 34 12.27 4.88 -7.86
C GLU A 34 11.41 6.05 -7.37
N ARG A 35 10.09 5.88 -7.41
CA ARG A 35 9.15 6.95 -7.11
C ARG A 35 8.33 6.63 -5.87
N TRP A 36 8.16 7.64 -5.02
CA TRP A 36 7.26 7.57 -3.89
C TRP A 36 5.81 7.76 -4.36
N TRP A 37 4.95 6.77 -4.16
CA TRP A 37 3.54 6.86 -4.56
C TRP A 37 2.72 7.46 -3.42
N GLN A 38 2.18 8.66 -3.64
CA GLN A 38 1.26 9.31 -2.69
C GLN A 38 0.37 10.33 -3.41
N PRO A 39 -0.96 10.32 -3.18
CA PRO A 39 -1.89 11.25 -3.79
C PRO A 39 -1.91 12.59 -3.03
N THR A 40 -0.77 13.27 -2.98
CA THR A 40 -0.69 14.60 -2.39
C THR A 40 -1.10 15.67 -3.40
N PRO A 41 -1.79 16.74 -2.98
CA PRO A 41 -2.05 17.90 -3.84
C PRO A 41 -0.77 18.58 -4.33
N GLU A 42 0.32 18.45 -3.55
CA GLU A 42 1.64 18.93 -3.91
C GLU A 42 2.34 17.93 -4.84
N ASP A 43 2.99 18.43 -5.91
CA ASP A 43 3.70 17.63 -6.91
C ASP A 43 5.07 17.08 -6.42
N GLN A 44 5.20 16.82 -5.12
CA GLN A 44 6.43 16.27 -4.52
C GLN A 44 6.54 14.75 -4.72
N PHE A 45 5.41 14.06 -4.83
CA PHE A 45 5.35 12.61 -4.94
C PHE A 45 4.68 12.19 -6.24
N TYR A 46 5.02 10.98 -6.69
CA TYR A 46 4.41 10.44 -7.89
C TYR A 46 2.96 10.06 -7.60
N TRP A 47 2.10 10.40 -8.56
CA TRP A 47 0.74 9.92 -8.59
C TRP A 47 0.31 9.59 -10.01
N VAL A 48 -0.62 8.64 -10.12
CA VAL A 48 -1.12 8.14 -11.39
C VAL A 48 -1.95 9.23 -12.08
N GLU A 49 -1.71 9.44 -13.38
CA GLU A 49 -2.47 10.39 -14.18
C GLU A 49 -3.95 9.98 -14.25
N CYS A 50 -4.85 10.96 -14.29
CA CYS A 50 -6.30 10.76 -14.32
C CYS A 50 -6.91 10.09 -13.08
N VAL A 51 -6.14 9.83 -12.02
CA VAL A 51 -6.65 9.36 -10.72
C VAL A 51 -6.73 10.55 -9.75
N PRO A 52 -7.79 10.66 -8.92
CA PRO A 52 -7.90 11.73 -7.93
C PRO A 52 -6.65 11.83 -7.04
N LYS A 53 -6.07 13.04 -6.92
CA LYS A 53 -4.94 13.35 -6.03
C LYS A 53 -5.43 13.64 -4.61
N GLU A 54 -6.10 12.66 -4.02
CA GLU A 54 -6.62 12.73 -2.65
C GLU A 54 -6.21 11.48 -1.87
N GLU A 55 -5.80 11.63 -0.60
CA GLU A 55 -5.48 10.52 0.30
C GLU A 55 -6.72 9.76 0.79
N THR A 56 -7.42 9.15 -0.17
CA THR A 56 -8.64 8.37 0.07
C THR A 56 -8.46 6.94 -0.43
N LEU A 57 -9.17 6.01 0.21
CA LEU A 57 -9.20 4.61 -0.22
C LEU A 57 -9.62 4.47 -1.69
N SER A 58 -10.57 5.28 -2.14
CA SER A 58 -11.04 5.29 -3.53
C SER A 58 -9.94 5.64 -4.53
N ALA A 59 -9.08 6.63 -4.20
CA ALA A 59 -7.97 7.02 -5.06
C ALA A 59 -6.93 5.89 -5.18
N TYR A 60 -6.58 5.23 -4.07
CA TYR A 60 -5.67 4.08 -4.11
C TYR A 60 -6.27 2.89 -4.89
N ILE A 61 -7.57 2.59 -4.71
CA ILE A 61 -8.23 1.55 -5.51
C ILE A 61 -8.14 1.86 -7.00
N GLN A 62 -8.47 3.09 -7.41
CA GLN A 62 -8.39 3.52 -8.81
C GLN A 62 -6.96 3.46 -9.36
N ALA A 63 -5.95 3.86 -8.56
CA ALA A 63 -4.55 3.74 -8.94
C ALA A 63 -4.17 2.26 -9.21
N TYR A 64 -4.52 1.34 -8.32
CA TYR A 64 -4.22 -0.08 -8.51
C TYR A 64 -5.02 -0.74 -9.63
N GLN A 65 -6.23 -0.25 -9.93
CA GLN A 65 -6.99 -0.69 -11.10
C GLN A 65 -6.25 -0.40 -12.41
N THR A 66 -5.44 0.67 -12.47
CA THR A 66 -4.59 0.94 -13.66
C THR A 66 -3.50 -0.11 -13.87
N LEU A 67 -3.14 -0.84 -12.80
CA LEU A 67 -2.19 -1.94 -12.81
C LEU A 67 -2.87 -3.32 -12.97
N GLY A 68 -4.19 -3.36 -13.15
CA GLY A 68 -4.96 -4.58 -13.35
C GLY A 68 -5.49 -5.25 -12.07
N TYR A 69 -5.33 -4.61 -10.90
CA TYR A 69 -5.96 -5.11 -9.66
C TYR A 69 -7.47 -4.86 -9.69
N THR A 70 -8.20 -5.71 -8.97
CA THR A 70 -9.65 -5.59 -8.79
C THR A 70 -10.01 -5.67 -7.31
N PRO A 71 -11.07 -5.00 -6.84
CA PRO A 71 -11.54 -5.14 -5.47
C PRO A 71 -11.77 -6.61 -5.09
N CYS A 72 -11.24 -7.02 -3.95
CA CYS A 72 -11.42 -8.37 -3.44
C CYS A 72 -12.88 -8.57 -2.99
N GLN A 73 -13.42 -9.77 -3.23
CA GLN A 73 -14.74 -10.16 -2.71
C GLN A 73 -14.67 -10.62 -1.25
N SER A 74 -13.49 -11.08 -0.81
CA SER A 74 -13.23 -11.48 0.57
C SER A 74 -11.76 -11.31 0.95
N GLU A 75 -11.51 -11.30 2.25
CA GLU A 75 -10.19 -11.28 2.87
C GLU A 75 -9.51 -12.66 2.91
N PHE A 76 -10.22 -13.74 2.58
CA PHE A 76 -9.67 -15.09 2.66
C PHE A 76 -8.53 -15.32 1.67
N LEU A 77 -7.61 -16.21 2.03
CA LEU A 77 -6.53 -16.63 1.14
C LEU A 77 -7.12 -17.26 -0.12
N GLU A 78 -6.73 -16.74 -1.29
CA GLU A 78 -7.07 -17.30 -2.59
C GLU A 78 -5.78 -17.79 -3.26
N PHE A 79 -5.69 -19.10 -3.51
CA PHE A 79 -4.48 -19.67 -4.09
C PHE A 79 -4.29 -19.16 -5.53
N GLY A 80 -3.08 -18.70 -5.84
CA GLY A 80 -2.72 -18.17 -7.16
C GLY A 80 -3.01 -16.67 -7.35
N TYR A 81 -3.46 -15.97 -6.31
CA TYR A 81 -3.69 -14.52 -6.34
C TYR A 81 -2.80 -13.79 -5.34
N ASP A 82 -2.24 -12.66 -5.78
CA ASP A 82 -1.60 -11.69 -4.89
C ASP A 82 -2.63 -10.66 -4.44
N LYS A 83 -2.87 -10.59 -3.13
CA LYS A 83 -3.80 -9.64 -2.52
C LYS A 83 -3.05 -8.55 -1.75
N ILE A 84 -3.61 -7.34 -1.80
CA ILE A 84 -3.04 -6.15 -1.16
C ILE A 84 -4.04 -5.62 -0.14
N ALA A 85 -3.55 -5.25 1.05
CA ALA A 85 -4.33 -4.55 2.05
C ALA A 85 -4.13 -3.05 1.88
N LEU A 86 -5.24 -2.31 1.75
CA LEU A 86 -5.28 -0.84 1.61
C LEU A 86 -5.84 -0.20 2.88
#